data_AF-A0A6G3QM74-F1
#
_entry.id   AF-A0A6G3QM74-F1
#
_cell.length_a   1.000
_cell.length_b   1.000
_cell.length_c   1.000
_cell.angle_alpha   90.00
_cell.angle_beta   90.00
_cell.angle_gamma   90.00
#
_symmetry.space_group_name_H-M   'P 1'
#
loop_
_entity.id
_entity.type
_entity.pdbx_description
1 polymer ?
#
loop_
_entity_poly.entity_id
_entity_poly.type
_entity_poly.pdbx_seq_one_letter_code
_entity_poly.pdbx_strand_id
1 'polypeptide(L)' 'CQAYGESVTAEGYTNNVWSYLPKYKAWISNIYIDDPAAWLPGVPEC' A
#
# COMPACT_ATOMS: atom_id res chain seq x y z
N CYS A 1 2.88 -1.69 -9.25
CA CYS A 1 1.85 -2.69 -8.94
C CYS A 1 1.74 -2.80 -7.42
N GLN A 2 0.70 -3.44 -6.92
CA GLN A 2 0.40 -3.61 -5.50
C GLN A 2 0.40 -5.08 -5.14
N ALA A 3 0.73 -5.40 -3.90
CA ALA A 3 0.67 -6.77 -3.40
C ALA A 3 0.27 -6.80 -1.93
N TYR A 4 -0.20 -7.95 -1.48
CA TYR A 4 -0.32 -8.22 -0.05
C TYR A 4 1.07 -8.24 0.60
N GLY A 5 1.17 -7.62 1.77
CA GLY A 5 2.36 -7.63 2.61
C GLY A 5 2.00 -7.70 4.08
N GLU A 6 2.87 -7.17 4.93
CA GLU A 6 2.59 -7.09 6.37
C GLU A 6 1.40 -6.17 6.67
N SER A 7 0.56 -6.56 7.62
CA SER A 7 -0.52 -5.72 8.11
C SER A 7 0.02 -4.63 9.03
N VAL A 8 -0.05 -3.38 8.60
CA VAL A 8 0.39 -2.22 9.38
C VAL A 8 -0.83 -1.59 10.06
N THR A 9 -0.68 -1.13 11.30
CA THR A 9 -1.70 -0.35 12.02
C THR A 9 -1.11 0.95 12.52
N ALA A 10 -1.73 2.07 12.17
CA ALA A 10 -1.32 3.41 12.59
C ALA A 10 -2.56 4.31 12.69
N GLU A 11 -2.62 5.15 13.71
CA GLU A 11 -3.66 6.19 13.86
C GLU A 11 -5.12 5.67 13.78
N GLY A 12 -5.34 4.40 14.17
CA GLY A 12 -6.65 3.74 14.12
C GLY A 12 -7.01 3.09 12.77
N TYR A 13 -6.10 3.14 11.79
CA TYR A 13 -6.25 2.49 10.50
C TYR A 13 -5.37 1.24 10.43
N THR A 14 -5.85 0.23 9.69
CA THR A 14 -5.09 -1.00 9.41
C THR A 14 -5.10 -1.27 7.91
N ASN A 15 -3.94 -1.54 7.33
CA ASN A 15 -3.81 -1.86 5.90
C ASN A 15 -2.71 -2.90 5.68
N ASN A 16 -2.98 -3.91 4.87
CA ASN A 16 -2.07 -5.00 4.52
C ASN A 16 -1.63 -4.97 3.03
N VAL A 17 -1.93 -3.89 2.32
CA VAL A 17 -1.58 -3.69 0.91
C VAL A 17 -0.39 -2.74 0.81
N TRP A 18 0.55 -3.13 -0.05
CA TRP A 18 1.79 -2.41 -0.28
C TRP A 18 1.94 -2.06 -1.75
N SER A 19 2.44 -0.86 -2.02
CA SER A 19 2.76 -0.39 -3.36
C SER A 19 4.27 -0.45 -3.61
N TYR A 20 4.67 -1.04 -4.75
CA TYR A 20 6.06 -1.02 -5.18
C TYR A 20 6.43 0.33 -5.81
N LEU A 21 7.54 0.91 -5.37
CA LEU A 21 8.12 2.15 -5.89
C LEU A 21 9.36 1.83 -6.75
N PRO A 22 9.24 1.77 -8.11
CA PRO A 22 10.32 1.30 -8.97
C PRO A 22 11.60 2.13 -8.87
N LYS A 23 11.45 3.46 -8.69
CA LYS A 23 12.57 4.39 -8.55
C LYS A 23 13.48 4.04 -7.37
N TYR A 24 12.90 3.58 -6.26
CA TYR A 24 13.62 3.27 -5.03
C TYR A 24 13.85 1.78 -4.83
N LYS A 25 13.30 0.94 -5.73
CA LYS A 25 13.28 -0.53 -5.61
C LYS A 25 12.77 -1.00 -4.24
N ALA A 26 11.77 -0.31 -3.71
CA ALA A 26 11.27 -0.49 -2.35
C ALA A 26 9.74 -0.59 -2.36
N TRP A 27 9.18 -1.05 -1.24
CA TRP A 27 7.75 -1.11 -1.00
C TRP A 27 7.36 -0.05 0.03
N ILE A 28 6.18 0.52 -0.13
CA ILE A 28 5.56 1.41 0.85
C ILE A 28 4.17 0.87 1.21
N SER A 29 3.84 0.89 2.50
CA SER A 29 2.50 0.54 2.95
C SER A 29 1.53 1.62 2.49
N ASN A 30 0.38 1.21 1.96
CA ASN A 30 -0.66 2.14 1.53
C ASN A 30 -1.34 2.87 2.69
N ILE A 31 -1.02 2.54 3.95
CA ILE A 31 -1.61 3.17 5.15
C ILE A 31 -1.39 4.69 5.23
N TYR A 32 -0.36 5.22 4.57
CA TYR A 32 -0.01 6.65 4.59
C TYR A 32 -0.48 7.40 3.34
N ILE A 33 -1.31 6.78 2.50
CA ILE A 33 -1.85 7.40 1.30
C ILE A 33 -3.24 7.91 1.62
N ASP A 34 -3.51 9.17 1.28
CA ASP A 34 -4.81 9.83 1.49
C ASP A 34 -5.84 9.33 0.46
N ASP A 35 -6.20 8.05 0.58
CA ASP A 35 -7.23 7.38 -0.19
C ASP A 35 -7.93 6.35 0.74
N PRO A 36 -9.28 6.28 0.74
CA PRO A 36 -10.00 5.32 1.59
C PRO A 36 -9.80 3.85 1.18
N ALA A 37 -9.34 3.57 -0.04
CA ALA A 37 -9.17 2.22 -0.52
C ALA A 37 -7.82 1.62 -0.08
N ALA A 38 -7.86 0.38 0.44
CA ALA A 38 -6.64 -0.35 0.73
C ALA A 38 -5.82 -0.63 -0.55
N TRP A 39 -6.53 -0.92 -1.65
CA TRP A 39 -5.98 -1.04 -2.99
C TRP A 39 -6.21 0.25 -3.77
N LEU A 40 -5.12 0.89 -4.17
CA LEU A 40 -5.19 2.14 -4.92
C LEU A 40 -5.79 1.90 -6.32
N PRO A 41 -6.81 2.68 -6.71
CA PRO A 41 -7.41 2.56 -8.03
C PRO A 41 -6.39 2.87 -9.13
N GLY A 42 -6.41 2.07 -10.20
CA GLY A 42 -5.51 2.25 -11.34
C GLY A 42 -4.08 1.71 -11.14
N VAL A 43 -3.73 1.19 -9.95
CA VAL A 43 -2.46 0.49 -9.75
C VAL A 43 -2.71 -1.02 -9.80
N PRO A 44 -2.17 -1.75 -10.79
CA PRO A 44 -2.44 -3.18 -10.98
C PRO A 44 -1.84 -4.03 -9.86
N GLU A 45 -2.32 -5.26 -9.71
CA GLU A 45 -1.70 -6.28 -8.86
C GLU A 45 -0.35 -6.74 -9.43
N CYS A 46 0.60 -7.00 -8.51
CA CYS A 46 1.78 -7.81 -8.78
C CYS A 46 1.39 -9.27 -8.45
#